data_AF-A0A1Q7WAJ6-F1
#
_entry.id   AF-A0A1Q7WAJ6-F1
#
_cell.length_a   1.000
_cell.length_b   1.000
_cell.length_c   1.000
_cell.angle_alpha   90.00
_cell.angle_beta   90.00
_cell.angle_gamma   90.00
#
_symmetry.space_group_name_H-M   'P 1'
#
loop_
_entity.id
_entity.type
_entity.pdbx_description
1 polymer ?
#
loop_
_entity_poly.entity_id
_entity_poly.type
_entity_poly.pdbx_seq_one_letter_code
_entity_poly.pdbx_strand_id
1 'polypeptide(L)'
;MAPVVRAACGGDDDAFRALYHAVQPGLLRYLRALVGQDAEDVASEAWLQIARDLRSYRGEGGGFRAWAVSIGRHRALDHLRRQARRPAESVAVEQLALLADAQDTATLAVDAVGTDAAIALIATLPRDQAEAVLLRVVVGLDAGAAAAVLGKRAGAVRTAAHRGLRRLAGQLAEERSAGTVPGRLVRGAQFGVTR
;
A
#
# COMPACT_ATOMS: atom_id res chain seq x y z
N MET A 1 -14.82 -7.08 11.27
CA MET A 1 -15.06 -5.66 10.91
C MET A 1 -16.54 -5.30 10.76
N ALA A 2 -17.41 -6.12 10.15
CA ALA A 2 -18.81 -5.74 9.89
C ALA A 2 -19.60 -5.10 11.06
N PRO A 3 -19.56 -5.60 12.32
CA PRO A 3 -20.26 -4.93 13.42
C PRO A 3 -19.69 -3.55 13.75
N VAL A 4 -18.37 -3.41 13.75
CA VAL A 4 -17.67 -2.13 13.96
C VAL A 4 -18.02 -1.12 12.86
N VAL A 5 -18.09 -1.57 11.60
CA VAL A 5 -18.51 -0.73 10.48
C VAL A 5 -19.92 -0.20 10.69
N ARG A 6 -20.88 -1.05 11.09
CA ARG A 6 -22.26 -0.61 11.34
C ARG A 6 -22.35 0.41 12.48
N ALA A 7 -21.62 0.18 13.57
CA ALA A 7 -21.57 1.12 14.69
C ALA A 7 -21.00 2.48 14.25
N ALA A 8 -19.89 2.47 13.51
CA ALA A 8 -19.28 3.69 12.99
C ALA A 8 -20.22 4.44 12.01
N CYS A 9 -20.95 3.72 11.15
CA CYS A 9 -21.99 4.31 10.30
C CYS A 9 -23.13 4.94 11.13
N GLY A 10 -23.40 4.41 12.32
CA GLY A 10 -24.35 4.95 13.30
C GLY A 10 -23.84 6.17 14.10
N GLY A 11 -22.59 6.59 13.89
CA GLY A 11 -21.98 7.73 14.59
C GLY A 11 -21.21 7.37 15.86
N ASP A 12 -20.87 6.10 16.07
CA ASP A 12 -19.99 5.68 17.15
C ASP A 12 -18.52 6.05 16.83
N ASP A 13 -17.98 6.99 17.62
CA ASP A 13 -16.62 7.52 17.44
C ASP A 13 -15.54 6.48 17.78
N ASP A 14 -15.77 5.59 18.75
CA ASP A 14 -14.83 4.53 19.10
C ASP A 14 -14.78 3.47 18.01
N ALA A 15 -15.94 3.15 17.42
CA ALA A 15 -16.01 2.30 16.26
C ALA A 15 -15.28 2.93 15.05
N PHE A 16 -15.44 4.23 14.81
CA PHE A 16 -14.70 4.92 13.77
C PHE A 16 -13.18 4.88 14.02
N ARG A 17 -12.75 5.16 15.25
CA ARG A 17 -11.34 5.08 15.66
C ARG A 17 -10.76 3.68 15.44
N ALA A 18 -11.53 2.63 15.75
CA ALA A 18 -11.13 1.24 15.49
C ALA A 18 -10.96 0.97 13.98
N LEU A 19 -11.83 1.50 13.13
CA LEU A 19 -11.68 1.39 11.67
C LEU A 19 -10.45 2.15 11.17
N TYR A 20 -10.20 3.35 11.71
CA TYR A 20 -9.03 4.15 11.40
C TYR A 20 -7.74 3.37 11.69
N HIS A 21 -7.56 2.89 12.92
CA HIS A 21 -6.36 2.14 13.30
C HIS A 21 -6.19 0.84 12.51
N ALA A 22 -7.29 0.18 12.13
CA ALA A 22 -7.22 -1.03 11.34
C ALA A 22 -6.77 -0.76 9.89
N VAL A 23 -7.21 0.33 9.27
CA VAL A 23 -7.03 0.58 7.83
C VAL A 23 -5.84 1.50 7.54
N GLN A 24 -5.61 2.52 8.36
CA GLN A 24 -4.63 3.59 8.12
C GLN A 24 -3.23 3.07 7.81
N PRO A 25 -2.64 2.11 8.57
CA PRO A 25 -1.27 1.68 8.29
C PRO A 25 -1.12 1.05 6.89
N GLY A 26 -2.10 0.26 6.45
CA GLY A 26 -2.09 -0.36 5.12
C GLY A 26 -2.35 0.67 4.01
N LEU A 27 -3.27 1.59 4.25
CA LEU A 27 -3.58 2.68 3.32
C LEU A 27 -2.37 3.59 3.11
N LEU A 28 -1.72 4.03 4.20
CA LEU A 28 -0.58 4.93 4.13
C LEU A 28 0.59 4.28 3.36
N ARG A 29 0.90 3.01 3.63
CA ARG A 29 1.92 2.25 2.88
C ARG A 29 1.58 2.14 1.38
N TYR A 30 0.32 1.90 1.06
CA TYR A 30 -0.13 1.87 -0.33
C TYR A 30 0.04 3.24 -1.01
N LEU A 31 -0.34 4.32 -0.34
CA LEU A 31 -0.21 5.68 -0.86
C LEU A 31 1.25 6.11 -0.98
N ARG A 32 2.11 5.75 -0.02
CA ARG A 32 3.57 5.97 -0.07
C ARG A 32 4.18 5.41 -1.34
N ALA A 33 3.76 4.22 -1.76
CA ALA A 33 4.21 3.61 -3.01
C ALA A 33 3.73 4.35 -4.28
N LEU A 34 2.62 5.09 -4.20
CA LEU A 34 2.02 5.77 -5.34
C LEU A 34 2.45 7.23 -5.50
N VAL A 35 2.58 7.95 -4.39
CA VAL A 35 2.83 9.41 -4.38
C VAL A 35 4.05 9.83 -3.56
N GLY A 36 4.80 8.87 -3.01
CA GLY A 36 6.02 9.14 -2.26
C GLY A 36 5.77 9.94 -0.98
N GLN A 37 6.42 11.09 -0.86
CA GLN A 37 6.40 11.93 0.33
C GLN A 37 5.02 12.56 0.59
N ASP A 38 4.21 12.77 -0.46
CA ASP A 38 2.89 13.40 -0.35
C ASP A 38 1.81 12.44 0.20
N ALA A 39 2.19 11.23 0.62
CA ALA A 39 1.26 10.20 1.03
C ALA A 39 0.45 10.56 2.28
N GLU A 40 1.02 11.30 3.23
CA GLU A 40 0.32 11.72 4.45
C GLU A 40 -0.77 12.75 4.15
N ASP A 41 -0.51 13.69 3.25
CA ASP A 41 -1.50 14.69 2.79
C ASP A 41 -2.65 14.01 2.05
N VAL A 42 -2.32 13.11 1.11
CA VAL A 42 -3.32 12.34 0.36
C VAL A 42 -4.14 11.44 1.30
N ALA A 43 -3.50 10.81 2.30
CA ALA A 43 -4.19 10.00 3.30
C ALA A 43 -5.15 10.86 4.14
N SER A 44 -4.72 12.06 4.54
CA SER A 44 -5.55 13.00 5.31
C SER A 44 -6.79 13.42 4.53
N GLU A 45 -6.63 13.80 3.26
CA GLU A 45 -7.75 14.11 2.37
C GLU A 45 -8.69 12.91 2.19
N ALA A 46 -8.14 11.70 2.07
CA ALA A 46 -8.92 10.47 1.94
C ALA A 46 -9.73 10.18 3.20
N TRP A 47 -9.16 10.33 4.40
CA TRP A 47 -9.87 10.15 5.67
C TRP A 47 -10.95 11.20 5.91
N LEU A 48 -10.72 12.45 5.50
CA LEU A 48 -11.77 13.48 5.50
C LEU A 48 -12.94 13.11 4.59
N GLN A 49 -12.68 12.46 3.46
CA GLN A 49 -13.76 11.94 2.61
C GLN A 49 -14.46 10.75 3.25
N ILE A 50 -13.70 9.79 3.76
CA ILE A 50 -14.23 8.59 4.42
C ILE A 50 -15.15 9.01 5.57
N ALA A 51 -14.74 9.94 6.42
CA ALA A 51 -15.56 10.43 7.53
C ALA A 51 -16.86 11.08 7.06
N ARG A 52 -16.83 11.87 5.98
CA ARG A 52 -18.03 12.49 5.39
C ARG A 52 -19.00 11.46 4.81
N ASP A 53 -18.49 10.46 4.11
CA ASP A 53 -19.30 9.48 3.39
C ASP A 53 -19.68 8.26 4.26
N LEU A 54 -19.10 8.14 5.47
CA LEU A 54 -19.27 6.95 6.31
C LEU A 54 -20.73 6.65 6.63
N ARG A 55 -21.55 7.67 6.87
CA ARG A 55 -22.98 7.52 7.23
C ARG A 55 -23.83 6.95 6.08
N SER A 56 -23.42 7.20 4.84
CA SER A 56 -24.11 6.70 3.65
C SER A 56 -23.51 5.37 3.15
N TYR A 57 -22.42 4.88 3.75
CA TYR A 57 -21.84 3.60 3.38
C TYR A 57 -22.83 2.43 3.59
N ARG A 58 -23.01 1.60 2.55
CA ARG A 58 -23.96 0.47 2.55
C ARG A 58 -23.30 -0.91 2.45
N GLY A 59 -21.98 -0.99 2.43
CA GLY A 59 -21.28 -2.28 2.33
C GLY A 59 -21.14 -2.76 0.89
N GLU A 60 -20.29 -2.11 0.09
CA GLU A 60 -20.07 -2.46 -1.32
C GLU A 60 -18.70 -3.11 -1.58
N GLY A 61 -18.63 -3.87 -2.69
CA GLY A 61 -17.41 -4.04 -3.49
C GLY A 61 -16.16 -4.61 -2.81
N GLY A 62 -16.32 -5.47 -1.79
CA GLY A 62 -15.17 -6.05 -1.05
C GLY A 62 -14.97 -5.50 0.36
N GLY A 63 -15.95 -4.73 0.88
CA GLY A 63 -16.00 -4.31 2.28
C GLY A 63 -15.28 -2.99 2.54
N PHE A 64 -15.31 -2.55 3.80
CA PHE A 64 -14.90 -1.20 4.20
C PHE A 64 -13.46 -0.87 3.80
N ARG A 65 -12.55 -1.84 3.94
CA ARG A 65 -11.13 -1.65 3.59
C ARG A 65 -10.95 -1.40 2.08
N ALA A 66 -11.67 -2.14 1.23
CA ALA A 66 -11.62 -1.93 -0.21
C ALA A 66 -12.18 -0.55 -0.59
N TRP A 67 -13.29 -0.16 0.01
CA TRP A 67 -13.90 1.15 -0.19
C TRP A 67 -12.98 2.31 0.22
N ALA A 68 -12.39 2.26 1.42
CA ALA A 68 -11.45 3.27 1.90
C ALA A 68 -10.21 3.39 0.99
N VAL A 69 -9.70 2.26 0.52
CA VAL A 69 -8.53 2.24 -0.38
C VAL A 69 -8.88 2.72 -1.78
N SER A 70 -10.10 2.47 -2.28
CA SER A 70 -10.58 3.09 -3.51
C SER A 70 -10.61 4.62 -3.40
N ILE A 71 -11.10 5.17 -2.29
CA ILE A 71 -11.07 6.62 -2.05
C ILE A 71 -9.63 7.13 -2.06
N GLY A 72 -8.73 6.50 -1.30
CA GLY A 72 -7.31 6.87 -1.27
C GLY A 72 -6.64 6.79 -2.64
N ARG A 73 -6.91 5.73 -3.40
CA ARG A 73 -6.39 5.56 -4.77
C ARG A 73 -6.86 6.70 -5.67
N HIS A 74 -8.15 7.03 -5.66
CA HIS A 74 -8.66 8.13 -6.48
C HIS A 74 -7.95 9.46 -6.14
N ARG A 75 -7.77 9.76 -4.85
CA ARG A 75 -7.04 10.96 -4.40
C ARG A 75 -5.58 10.96 -4.85
N ALA A 76 -4.89 9.83 -4.76
CA ALA A 76 -3.54 9.69 -5.28
C ALA A 76 -3.47 9.97 -6.79
N LEU A 77 -4.40 9.43 -7.58
CA LEU A 77 -4.45 9.68 -9.03
C LEU A 77 -4.74 11.13 -9.36
N ASP A 78 -5.66 11.76 -8.64
CA ASP A 78 -5.99 13.16 -8.83
C ASP A 78 -4.84 14.09 -8.44
N HIS A 79 -4.10 13.73 -7.39
CA HIS A 79 -2.85 14.40 -7.00
C HIS A 79 -1.79 14.33 -8.09
N LEU A 80 -1.48 13.13 -8.59
CA LEU A 80 -0.51 12.94 -9.68
C LEU A 80 -0.92 13.69 -10.97
N ARG A 81 -2.22 13.69 -11.31
CA ARG A 81 -2.75 14.45 -12.45
C ARG A 81 -2.64 15.97 -12.25
N ARG A 82 -2.74 16.47 -11.02
CA ARG A 82 -2.55 17.89 -10.71
C ARG A 82 -1.09 18.28 -10.83
N GLN A 83 -0.16 17.46 -10.32
CA GLN A 83 1.28 17.69 -10.45
C GLN A 83 1.71 17.74 -11.92
N ALA A 84 1.27 16.78 -12.74
CA ALA A 84 1.61 16.73 -14.17
C ALA A 84 1.10 17.92 -15.00
N ARG A 85 0.12 18.69 -14.50
CA ARG A 85 -0.48 19.85 -15.21
C ARG A 85 0.10 21.21 -14.80
N ARG A 86 0.97 21.27 -13.80
CA ARG A 86 1.73 22.49 -13.46
C ARG A 86 3.04 22.47 -14.25
N PRO A 87 3.30 23.44 -15.16
CA PRO A 87 4.62 23.61 -15.75
C PRO A 87 5.53 24.21 -14.67
N ALA A 88 6.12 23.34 -13.86
CA ALA A 88 7.40 23.54 -13.21
C ALA A 88 8.27 22.38 -13.70
N GLU A 89 9.53 22.68 -13.98
CA GLU A 89 10.56 21.86 -14.64
C GLU A 89 10.32 20.35 -14.64
N SER A 90 10.38 19.79 -15.85
CA SER A 90 10.22 18.38 -16.22
C SER A 90 10.48 17.36 -15.09
N VAL A 91 9.43 16.67 -14.67
CA VAL A 91 9.57 15.31 -14.12
C VAL A 91 8.64 14.39 -14.91
N ALA A 92 9.05 14.14 -16.14
CA ALA A 92 8.47 13.09 -16.96
C ALA A 92 8.94 11.74 -16.42
N VAL A 93 8.01 10.88 -15.99
CA VAL A 93 8.17 9.40 -15.96
C VAL A 93 9.26 8.83 -15.01
N GLU A 94 9.95 9.63 -14.20
CA GLU A 94 11.08 9.16 -13.35
C GLU A 94 10.81 9.11 -11.83
N GLN A 95 9.58 9.31 -11.36
CA GLN A 95 9.29 9.26 -9.91
C GLN A 95 9.42 7.85 -9.28
N LEU A 96 9.52 6.77 -10.07
CA LEU A 96 9.90 5.45 -9.54
C LEU A 96 11.41 5.31 -9.30
N ALA A 97 12.25 6.10 -9.98
CA ALA A 97 13.72 6.01 -9.87
C ALA A 97 14.27 6.78 -8.66
N LEU A 98 13.57 7.83 -8.20
CA LEU A 98 13.99 8.66 -7.06
C LEU A 98 13.89 7.96 -5.69
N LEU A 99 13.20 6.82 -5.60
CA LEU A 99 13.18 6.01 -4.37
C LEU A 99 14.48 5.25 -4.13
N ALA A 100 15.36 5.16 -5.13
CA ALA A 100 16.65 4.48 -5.00
C ALA A 100 17.74 5.35 -4.34
N ASP A 101 17.53 6.67 -4.20
CA ASP A 101 18.59 7.62 -3.82
C ASP A 101 18.47 8.17 -2.39
N ALA A 102 17.45 7.75 -1.63
CA ALA A 102 17.19 8.24 -0.27
C ALA A 102 17.73 7.30 0.85
N GLN A 103 18.79 6.53 0.56
CA GLN A 103 19.45 5.64 1.52
C GLN A 103 20.59 6.33 2.26
N ASP A 104 20.28 7.34 3.09
CA ASP A 104 21.13 7.62 4.24
C ASP A 104 20.35 8.32 5.37
N THR A 105 20.03 7.56 6.42
CA THR A 105 19.88 8.04 7.80
C THR A 105 19.56 6.85 8.71
N ALA A 106 20.56 6.44 9.47
CA ALA A 106 20.54 5.25 10.29
C ALA A 106 19.85 5.46 11.66
N THR A 107 19.16 4.40 12.09
CA THR A 107 19.02 3.95 13.50
C THR A 107 17.81 4.42 14.31
N LEU A 108 16.60 4.13 13.82
CA LEU A 108 15.42 3.79 14.66
C LEU A 108 14.59 2.61 14.09
N ALA A 109 15.18 1.85 13.17
CA ALA A 109 14.49 1.61 11.91
C ALA A 109 14.38 0.13 11.49
N VAL A 110 14.76 -0.89 12.27
CA VAL A 110 15.02 -2.24 11.69
C VAL A 110 13.77 -3.01 11.20
N ASP A 111 12.60 -2.88 11.83
CA ASP A 111 11.35 -3.51 11.34
C ASP A 111 10.58 -2.62 10.35
N ALA A 112 10.64 -1.30 10.57
CA ALA A 112 10.07 -0.30 9.67
C ALA A 112 10.85 -0.21 8.34
N VAL A 113 12.18 -0.33 8.36
CA VAL A 113 13.06 -0.36 7.18
C VAL A 113 12.84 -1.62 6.38
N GLY A 114 12.61 -2.77 7.01
CA GLY A 114 12.22 -3.97 6.27
C GLY A 114 10.92 -3.77 5.50
N THR A 115 9.96 -3.06 6.10
CA THR A 115 8.65 -2.79 5.48
C THR A 115 8.73 -1.69 4.42
N ASP A 116 9.43 -0.58 4.67
CA ASP A 116 9.58 0.54 3.75
C ASP A 116 10.48 0.19 2.56
N ALA A 117 11.57 -0.55 2.77
CA ALA A 117 12.40 -1.07 1.69
C ALA A 117 11.60 -2.06 0.82
N ALA A 118 10.76 -2.91 1.42
CA ALA A 118 9.87 -3.79 0.67
C ALA A 118 8.86 -3.00 -0.17
N ILE A 119 8.27 -1.92 0.38
CA ILE A 119 7.36 -1.04 -0.37
C ILE A 119 8.09 -0.35 -1.52
N ALA A 120 9.29 0.18 -1.29
CA ALA A 120 10.11 0.82 -2.31
C ALA A 120 10.45 -0.16 -3.44
N LEU A 121 10.82 -1.40 -3.09
CA LEU A 121 11.10 -2.44 -4.08
C LEU A 121 9.84 -2.83 -4.87
N ILE A 122 8.67 -2.97 -4.22
CA ILE A 122 7.39 -3.18 -4.90
C ILE A 122 7.07 -2.01 -5.84
N ALA A 123 7.42 -0.78 -5.45
CA ALA A 123 7.20 0.40 -6.27
C ALA A 123 7.99 0.32 -7.60
N THR A 124 9.15 -0.35 -7.65
CA THR A 124 9.93 -0.54 -8.90
C THR A 124 9.26 -1.44 -9.96
N LEU A 125 8.23 -2.20 -9.58
CA LEU A 125 7.52 -3.09 -10.51
C LEU A 125 6.72 -2.30 -11.55
N PRO A 126 6.38 -2.91 -12.71
CA PRO A 126 5.36 -2.35 -13.59
C PRO A 126 4.09 -2.06 -12.78
N ARG A 127 3.53 -0.86 -12.95
CA ARG A 127 2.42 -0.32 -12.14
C ARG A 127 1.30 -1.31 -11.85
N ASP A 128 0.87 -2.04 -12.87
CA ASP A 128 -0.19 -3.04 -12.77
C ASP A 128 0.13 -4.18 -11.80
N GLN A 129 1.40 -4.58 -11.71
CA GLN A 129 1.90 -5.59 -10.79
C GLN A 129 2.09 -4.99 -9.40
N ALA A 130 2.70 -3.80 -9.30
CA ALA A 130 2.90 -3.09 -8.04
C ALA A 130 1.57 -2.90 -7.29
N GLU A 131 0.58 -2.28 -7.94
CA GLU A 131 -0.73 -2.03 -7.33
C GLU A 131 -1.43 -3.34 -6.93
N ALA A 132 -1.33 -4.41 -7.74
CA ALA A 132 -1.91 -5.70 -7.40
C ALA A 132 -1.23 -6.35 -6.18
N VAL A 133 0.10 -6.27 -6.07
CA VAL A 133 0.85 -6.78 -4.90
C VAL A 133 0.52 -5.97 -3.65
N LEU A 134 0.56 -4.64 -3.73
CA LEU A 134 0.26 -3.76 -2.59
C LEU A 134 -1.15 -4.02 -2.05
N LEU A 135 -2.16 -4.09 -2.92
CA LEU A 135 -3.54 -4.33 -2.48
C LEU A 135 -3.72 -5.71 -1.84
N ARG A 136 -3.05 -6.74 -2.36
CA ARG A 136 -3.22 -8.13 -1.89
C ARG A 136 -2.39 -8.44 -0.64
N VAL A 137 -1.17 -7.89 -0.54
CA VAL A 137 -0.19 -8.27 0.48
C VAL A 137 -0.07 -7.20 1.56
N VAL A 138 0.01 -5.92 1.19
CA VAL A 138 0.22 -4.81 2.14
C VAL A 138 -1.11 -4.35 2.74
N VAL A 139 -2.12 -4.20 1.90
CA VAL A 139 -3.48 -3.85 2.32
C VAL A 139 -4.26 -5.09 2.75
N GLY A 140 -3.95 -6.28 2.22
CA GLY A 140 -4.62 -7.53 2.63
C GLY A 140 -6.04 -7.70 2.07
N LEU A 141 -6.34 -7.10 0.91
CA LEU A 141 -7.60 -7.35 0.21
C LEU A 141 -7.60 -8.72 -0.44
N ASP A 142 -8.78 -9.33 -0.57
CA ASP A 142 -8.95 -10.49 -1.45
C ASP A 142 -8.80 -10.10 -2.95
N ALA A 143 -8.72 -11.09 -3.85
CA ALA A 143 -8.57 -10.81 -5.28
C ALA A 143 -9.78 -10.13 -5.92
N GLY A 144 -10.99 -10.34 -5.40
CA GLY A 144 -12.22 -9.71 -5.86
C GLY A 144 -12.31 -8.26 -5.40
N ALA A 145 -12.04 -8.00 -4.13
CA ALA A 145 -11.96 -6.67 -3.53
C ALA A 145 -10.88 -5.81 -4.22
N ALA A 146 -9.67 -6.36 -4.42
CA ALA A 146 -8.62 -5.66 -5.15
C ALA A 146 -9.00 -5.42 -6.62
N ALA A 147 -9.75 -6.33 -7.25
CA ALA A 147 -10.28 -6.15 -8.59
C ALA A 147 -11.27 -4.99 -8.68
N ALA A 148 -12.15 -4.84 -7.68
CA ALA A 148 -13.07 -3.70 -7.60
C ALA A 148 -12.31 -2.36 -7.47
N VAL A 149 -11.27 -2.30 -6.64
CA VAL A 149 -10.40 -1.11 -6.49
C VAL A 149 -9.69 -0.75 -7.80
N LEU A 150 -9.21 -1.76 -8.55
CA LEU A 150 -8.44 -1.55 -9.77
C LEU A 150 -9.28 -1.42 -11.05
N GLY A 151 -10.60 -1.67 -10.99
CA GLY A 151 -11.45 -1.75 -12.18
C GLY A 151 -11.07 -2.93 -13.09
N LYS A 152 -10.65 -4.06 -12.52
CA LYS A 152 -10.15 -5.24 -13.25
C LYS A 152 -10.95 -6.50 -12.90
N ARG A 153 -10.70 -7.59 -13.63
CA ARG A 153 -11.19 -8.93 -13.28
C ARG A 153 -10.31 -9.54 -12.18
N ALA A 154 -10.90 -10.29 -11.24
CA ALA A 154 -10.15 -10.95 -10.16
C ALA A 154 -9.02 -11.87 -10.69
N GLY A 155 -9.24 -12.55 -11.81
CA GLY A 155 -8.21 -13.36 -12.48
C GLY A 155 -6.99 -12.52 -12.91
N ALA A 156 -7.21 -11.33 -13.47
CA ALA A 156 -6.13 -10.43 -13.87
C ALA A 156 -5.31 -9.95 -12.66
N VAL A 157 -5.97 -9.66 -11.54
CA VAL A 157 -5.31 -9.28 -10.28
C VAL A 157 -4.43 -10.41 -9.75
N ARG A 158 -4.91 -11.66 -9.75
CA ARG A 158 -4.10 -12.82 -9.33
C ARG A 158 -2.85 -12.97 -10.19
N THR A 159 -3.01 -12.89 -11.51
CA THR A 159 -1.89 -13.00 -12.44
C THR A 159 -0.89 -11.86 -12.26
N ALA A 160 -1.35 -10.62 -12.13
CA ALA A 160 -0.48 -9.47 -11.92
C ALA A 160 0.28 -9.56 -10.59
N ALA A 161 -0.38 -9.92 -9.49
CA ALA A 161 0.25 -10.10 -8.19
C ALA A 161 1.27 -11.25 -8.22
N HIS A 162 0.95 -12.37 -8.85
CA HIS A 162 1.88 -13.49 -9.00
C HIS A 162 3.13 -13.12 -9.80
N ARG A 163 2.96 -12.42 -10.93
CA ARG A 163 4.08 -11.94 -11.75
C ARG A 163 4.95 -10.95 -10.99
N GLY A 164 4.34 -10.01 -10.27
CA GLY A 164 5.04 -9.06 -9.41
C GLY A 164 5.90 -9.75 -8.35
N LEU A 165 5.29 -10.65 -7.57
CA LEU A 165 6.01 -11.40 -6.53
C LEU A 165 7.15 -12.26 -7.09
N ARG A 166 6.95 -12.90 -8.26
CA ARG A 166 8.03 -13.66 -8.92
C ARG A 166 9.19 -12.77 -9.36
N ARG A 167 8.90 -11.56 -9.85
CA ARG A 167 9.93 -10.61 -10.26
C ARG A 167 10.75 -10.12 -9.06
N LEU A 168 10.07 -9.76 -7.97
CA LEU A 168 10.73 -9.38 -6.71
C LEU A 168 11.62 -10.51 -6.16
N ALA A 169 11.12 -11.75 -6.20
CA ALA A 169 11.89 -12.91 -5.77
C ALA A 169 13.17 -13.12 -6.60
N GLY A 170 13.10 -12.86 -7.92
CA GLY A 170 14.27 -12.90 -8.80
C GLY A 170 15.31 -11.83 -8.43
N GLN A 171 14.87 -10.58 -8.27
CA GLN A 171 15.74 -9.45 -7.89
C GLN A 171 16.47 -9.73 -6.56
N LEU A 172 15.75 -10.20 -5.54
CA LEU A 172 16.33 -10.53 -4.24
C LEU A 172 17.31 -11.71 -4.29
N ALA A 173 17.11 -12.66 -5.22
CA ALA A 173 18.03 -13.78 -5.40
C ALA A 173 19.33 -13.34 -6.10
N GLU A 174 19.22 -12.42 -7.07
CA GLU A 174 20.36 -11.81 -7.75
C GLU A 174 21.19 -10.96 -6.78
N GLU A 175 20.56 -10.11 -5.95
CA GLU A 175 21.23 -9.30 -4.92
C GLU A 175 21.96 -10.15 -3.87
N ARG A 176 21.38 -11.30 -3.49
CA ARG A 176 22.03 -12.26 -2.59
C ARG A 176 23.23 -12.94 -3.23
N SER A 177 23.17 -13.19 -4.54
CA SER A 177 24.25 -13.83 -5.31
C SER A 177 25.39 -12.84 -5.62
N ALA A 178 25.06 -11.56 -5.75
CA ALA A 178 26.02 -10.46 -5.98
C ALA A 178 26.73 -9.98 -4.69
N GLY A 179 26.36 -10.51 -3.51
CA GLY A 179 27.05 -10.24 -2.24
C GLY A 179 26.79 -8.86 -1.61
N THR A 180 25.78 -8.11 -2.08
CA THR A 180 25.54 -6.71 -1.66
C THR A 180 24.68 -6.58 -0.39
N VAL A 181 24.13 -7.66 0.17
CA VAL A 181 23.30 -7.61 1.39
C VAL A 181 24.05 -8.20 2.59
N PRO A 182 24.27 -7.44 3.69
CA PRO A 182 24.74 -8.01 4.96
C PRO A 182 23.71 -9.04 5.45
N GLY A 183 24.12 -10.31 5.52
CA GLY A 183 23.25 -11.48 5.67
C GLY A 183 22.48 -11.67 6.97
N ARG A 184 21.69 -10.68 7.44
CA ARG A 184 20.94 -10.81 8.71
C ARG A 184 19.41 -10.82 8.63
N LEU A 185 18.79 -10.67 7.47
CA LEU A 185 17.33 -10.74 7.32
C LEU A 185 16.73 -12.16 7.34
N VAL A 186 17.53 -13.21 7.56
CA VAL A 186 17.07 -14.62 7.48
C VAL A 186 16.81 -15.25 8.86
N ARG A 187 17.14 -14.61 9.99
CA ARG A 187 17.05 -15.28 11.30
C ARG A 187 15.86 -14.78 12.13
N GLY A 188 14.65 -15.19 11.73
CA GLY A 188 13.40 -14.88 12.43
C GLY A 188 12.35 -15.98 12.34
N ALA A 189 12.75 -17.25 12.38
CA ALA A 189 11.83 -18.37 12.55
C ALA A 189 12.60 -19.61 13.04
N GLN A 190 12.94 -19.64 14.33
CA GLN A 190 13.17 -20.90 15.03
C GLN A 190 12.18 -20.98 16.19
N PHE A 191 11.22 -21.87 16.01
CA PHE A 191 10.24 -22.28 16.99
C PHE A 191 10.95 -22.81 18.24
N GLY A 192 10.64 -22.22 19.39
CA GLY A 192 10.98 -22.80 20.69
C GLY A 192 10.09 -24.01 20.95
N VAL A 193 10.65 -25.21 20.77
CA VAL A 193 10.17 -26.41 21.46
C VAL A 193 11.02 -26.52 22.72
N THR A 194 10.41 -26.32 23.88
CA THR A 194 11.00 -26.69 25.16
C THR A 194 10.10 -27.72 25.82
N ARG A 195 10.75 -28.80 26.25
CA ARG A 195 10.21 -29.98 26.95
C ARG A 195 9.47 -29.63 28.23
#